data_AF-A0AA39YCU8-F1
#
_entry.id   AF-A0AA39YCU8-F1
#
_cell.length_a   1.000
_cell.length_b   1.000
_cell.length_c   1.000
_cell.angle_alpha   90.00
_cell.angle_beta   90.00
_cell.angle_gamma   90.00
#
_symmetry.space_group_name_H-M   'P 1'
#
loop_
_entity.id
_entity.type
_entity.pdbx_description
1 polymer ?
#
loop_
_entity_poly.entity_id
_entity_poly.type
_entity_poly.pdbx_seq_one_letter_code
_entity_poly.pdbx_strand_id
1 'polypeptide(L)'
;MSSINPGLRYQVIRIYKELLYLGREYPQGYNFFRKRLHNAFASQAGLRDEEQIKRRIERAEFVKKEIEALYYLKRYRALRQRYDKA
;
A
#
# COMPACT_ATOMS: atom_id res chain seq x y z
N MET A 1 -18.11 13.85 21.09
CA MET A 1 -18.05 13.34 19.71
C MET A 1 -16.68 13.68 19.16
N SER A 2 -15.85 12.68 18.81
CA SER A 2 -14.50 12.95 18.27
C SER A 2 -14.63 13.62 16.90
N SER A 3 -14.09 14.82 16.75
CA SER A 3 -14.03 15.54 15.49
C SER A 3 -13.05 14.84 14.54
N ILE A 4 -13.28 14.91 13.23
CA ILE A 4 -12.39 14.32 12.24
C ILE A 4 -11.08 15.10 12.24
N ASN A 5 -9.98 14.45 12.61
CA ASN A 5 -8.64 15.02 12.58
C ASN A 5 -8.16 15.23 11.12
N PRO A 6 -7.98 16.47 10.65
CA PRO A 6 -7.59 16.74 9.26
C PRO A 6 -6.21 16.18 8.89
N GLY A 7 -5.28 16.14 9.85
CA GLY A 7 -3.93 15.62 9.65
C GLY A 7 -3.92 14.12 9.37
N LEU A 8 -4.67 13.34 10.14
CA LEU A 8 -4.82 11.90 9.91
C LEU A 8 -5.52 11.61 8.58
N ARG A 9 -6.53 12.41 8.21
CA ARG A 9 -7.19 12.29 6.91
C ARG A 9 -6.21 12.48 5.75
N TYR A 10 -5.33 13.47 5.83
CA TYR A 10 -4.30 13.71 4.82
C TYR A 10 -3.34 12.50 4.69
N GLN A 11 -2.88 11.95 5.81
CA GLN A 11 -1.99 10.79 5.81
C GLN A 11 -2.63 9.56 5.18
N VAL A 12 -3.91 9.28 5.48
CA VAL A 12 -4.66 8.18 4.86
C VAL A 12 -4.77 8.37 3.33
N ILE A 13 -5.07 9.59 2.88
CA ILE A 13 -5.16 9.89 1.44
C ILE A 13 -3.80 9.74 0.76
N ARG A 14 -2.72 10.21 1.39
CA ARG A 14 -1.36 10.10 0.88
C ARG A 14 -0.99 8.63 0.65
N ILE A 15 -1.12 7.79 1.67
CA ILE A 15 -0.71 6.39 1.56
C ILE A 15 -1.58 5.59 0.60
N TYR A 16 -2.87 5.91 0.50
CA TYR A 16 -3.76 5.31 -0.51
C TYR A 16 -3.28 5.60 -1.93
N LYS A 17 -2.87 6.84 -2.22
CA LYS A 17 -2.33 7.22 -3.53
C LYS A 17 -0.98 6.56 -3.82
N GLU A 18 -0.10 6.47 -2.83
CA GLU A 18 1.19 5.78 -2.96
C GLU A 18 1.01 4.29 -3.26
N LEU A 19 0.11 3.60 -2.54
CA LEU A 19 -0.21 2.20 -2.81
C LEU A 19 -0.82 2.02 -4.20
N LEU A 20 -1.70 2.92 -4.65
CA LEU A 20 -2.22 2.88 -6.04
C LEU A 20 -1.11 3.03 -7.08
N TYR A 21 -0.12 3.88 -6.82
CA TYR A 21 1.02 4.05 -7.71
C TYR A 21 1.84 2.75 -7.80
N LEU A 22 2.19 2.17 -6.64
CA LEU A 22 2.92 0.90 -6.58
C LEU A 22 2.12 -0.26 -7.21
N GLY A 23 0.79 -0.22 -7.16
CA GLY A 23 -0.08 -1.23 -7.73
C GLY A 23 -0.14 -1.28 -9.26
N ARG A 24 0.43 -0.29 -9.97
CA ARG A 24 0.35 -0.21 -11.45
C ARG A 24 1.00 -1.40 -12.16
N GLU A 25 2.11 -1.88 -11.62
CA GLU A 25 2.87 -3.02 -12.17
C GLU A 25 2.58 -4.34 -11.42
N TYR A 26 1.48 -4.39 -10.67
CA TYR A 26 1.15 -5.56 -9.88
C TYR A 26 0.93 -6.79 -10.79
N PRO A 27 1.47 -7.98 -10.44
CA PRO A 27 1.45 -9.14 -11.35
C PRO A 27 0.06 -9.57 -11.84
N GLN A 28 -0.98 -9.38 -11.03
CA GLN A 28 -2.37 -9.72 -11.37
C GLN A 28 -3.12 -8.57 -12.07
N GLY A 29 -2.43 -7.48 -12.39
CA GLY A 29 -2.95 -6.30 -13.06
C GLY A 29 -3.45 -5.21 -12.12
N TYR A 30 -3.44 -3.97 -12.62
CA TYR A 30 -3.80 -2.78 -11.86
C TYR A 30 -5.25 -2.80 -11.37
N ASN A 31 -6.21 -3.23 -12.20
CA ASN A 31 -7.62 -3.27 -11.81
C ASN A 31 -7.89 -4.21 -10.63
N PHE A 32 -7.21 -5.36 -10.62
CA PHE A 32 -7.28 -6.31 -9.51
C PHE A 32 -6.77 -5.68 -8.21
N PHE A 33 -5.58 -5.08 -8.26
CA PHE A 33 -4.98 -4.44 -7.11
C PHE A 33 -5.83 -3.26 -6.61
N ARG A 34 -6.24 -2.36 -7.50
CA ARG A 34 -7.05 -1.18 -7.20
C ARG A 34 -8.36 -1.56 -6.50
N LYS A 35 -9.07 -2.58 -7.00
CA LYS A 35 -10.34 -3.03 -6.39
C LYS A 35 -10.13 -3.52 -4.96
N ARG A 36 -9.10 -4.33 -4.73
CA ARG A 36 -8.77 -4.85 -3.39
C ARG A 36 -8.33 -3.76 -2.43
N LEU A 37 -7.47 -2.84 -2.88
CA LEU A 37 -7.03 -1.70 -2.10
C LEU A 37 -8.22 -0.83 -1.69
N HIS A 38 -9.09 -0.49 -2.65
CA HIS A 38 -10.29 0.29 -2.38
C HIS A 38 -11.19 -0.39 -1.33
N ASN A 39 -11.47 -1.68 -1.49
CA ASN A 39 -12.29 -2.43 -0.53
C ASN A 39 -11.68 -2.45 0.88
N ALA A 40 -10.34 -2.60 0.98
CA ALA A 40 -9.65 -2.58 2.26
C ALA A 40 -9.82 -1.23 2.98
N PHE A 41 -9.64 -0.12 2.28
CA PHE A 41 -9.83 1.22 2.87
C PHE A 41 -11.31 1.53 3.14
N ALA A 42 -12.21 1.15 2.23
CA ALA A 42 -13.65 1.36 2.36
C ALA A 42 -14.22 0.60 3.58
N SER A 43 -13.75 -0.61 3.86
CA SER A 43 -14.16 -1.37 5.06
C SER A 43 -13.86 -0.68 6.39
N GLN A 44 -12.92 0.28 6.37
CA GLN A 44 -12.43 1.00 7.55
C GLN A 44 -12.90 2.47 7.60
N ALA A 45 -13.74 2.93 6.65
CA ALA A 45 -14.13 4.34 6.54
C ALA A 45 -14.97 4.85 7.72
N GLY A 46 -15.59 3.95 8.49
CA GLY A 46 -16.36 4.28 9.68
C GLY A 46 -15.54 4.53 10.94
N LEU A 47 -14.22 4.28 10.93
CA LEU A 47 -13.35 4.51 12.09
C LEU A 47 -13.31 5.99 12.48
N ARG A 48 -13.52 6.26 13.77
CA ARG A 48 -13.48 7.61 14.37
C ARG A 48 -12.43 7.77 15.46
N ASP A 49 -11.89 6.65 15.95
CA ASP A 49 -10.86 6.65 16.98
C ASP A 49 -9.47 6.91 16.36
N GLU A 50 -8.78 7.93 16.85
CA GLU A 50 -7.50 8.38 16.28
C GLU A 50 -6.40 7.32 16.42
N GLU A 51 -6.33 6.64 17.56
CA GLU A 51 -5.32 5.63 17.83
C GLU A 51 -5.50 4.39 16.94
N GLN A 52 -6.75 4.03 16.65
CA GLN A 52 -7.01 3.01 15.63
C GLN A 52 -6.64 3.48 14.23
N ILE A 53 -6.92 4.73 13.86
CA ILE A 53 -6.55 5.27 12.55
C ILE A 53 -5.02 5.26 12.37
N LYS A 54 -4.26 5.69 13.37
CA LYS A 54 -2.78 5.64 13.36
C LYS A 54 -2.27 4.21 13.14
N ARG A 55 -2.79 3.24 13.90
CA ARG A 55 -2.44 1.81 13.73
C ARG A 55 -2.77 1.27 12.33
N ARG A 56 -3.87 1.73 11.72
CA ARG A 56 -4.22 1.36 10.33
C ARG A 56 -3.27 1.99 9.31
N ILE A 57 -2.84 3.23 9.53
CA ILE A 57 -1.84 3.90 8.68
C ILE A 57 -0.51 3.15 8.77
N GLU A 58 -0.04 2.81 9.97
CA GLU A 58 1.19 2.02 10.17
C GLU A 58 1.12 0.67 9.46
N ARG A 59 -0.01 -0.02 9.55
CA ARG A 59 -0.23 -1.27 8.80
C ARG A 59 -0.15 -1.05 7.29
N ALA A 60 -0.69 0.04 6.77
CA ALA A 60 -0.60 0.35 5.35
C ALA A 60 0.84 0.69 4.92
N GLU A 61 1.63 1.37 5.76
CA GLU A 61 3.07 1.61 5.55
C GLU A 61 3.87 0.30 5.53
N PHE A 62 3.52 -0.64 6.41
CA PHE A 62 4.13 -1.96 6.40
C PHE A 62 3.86 -2.70 5.08
N VAL A 63 2.60 -2.75 4.64
CA VAL A 63 2.22 -3.39 3.36
C VAL A 63 2.91 -2.72 2.17
N LYS A 64 3.06 -1.39 2.19
CA LYS A 64 3.82 -0.65 1.17
C LYS A 64 5.26 -1.17 1.06
N LYS A 65 5.96 -1.31 2.18
CA LYS A 65 7.34 -1.83 2.23
C LYS A 65 7.43 -3.27 1.72
N GLU A 66 6.45 -4.11 2.02
CA GLU A 66 6.40 -5.48 1.50
C GLU A 66 6.30 -5.49 -0.04
N ILE A 67 5.42 -4.66 -0.60
CA ILE A 67 5.26 -4.54 -2.06
C ILE A 67 6.56 -4.04 -2.71
N GLU A 68 7.20 -3.02 -2.13
CA GLU A 68 8.51 -2.53 -2.58
C GLU A 68 9.58 -3.63 -2.54
N ALA A 69 9.66 -4.40 -1.45
CA ALA A 69 10.57 -5.53 -1.31
C ALA A 69 10.35 -6.59 -2.40
N LEU A 70 9.10 -6.90 -2.75
CA LEU A 70 8.77 -7.81 -3.86
C LEU A 70 9.27 -7.27 -5.20
N TYR A 71 9.17 -5.95 -5.44
CA TYR A 71 9.74 -5.33 -6.64
C TYR A 71 11.27 -5.43 -6.67
N TYR A 72 11.95 -5.19 -5.54
CA TYR A 72 13.40 -5.36 -5.45
C TYR A 72 13.82 -6.81 -5.71
N LEU A 73 13.09 -7.78 -5.14
CA LEU A 73 13.36 -9.19 -5.35
C LEU A 73 13.17 -9.60 -6.82
N LYS A 74 12.13 -9.09 -7.49
CA LYS A 74 11.91 -9.30 -8.93
C LYS A 74 13.11 -8.80 -9.75
N ARG A 75 13.61 -7.58 -9.45
CA ARG A 75 14.78 -7.00 -10.13
C ARG A 75 16.04 -7.81 -9.86
N TYR A 76 16.27 -8.21 -8.62
CA TYR A 76 17.41 -9.04 -8.23
C TYR A 76 17.41 -10.38 -8.96
N ARG A 77 16.27 -11.09 -9.01
CA ARG A 77 16.14 -12.36 -9.74
C ARG A 77 16.48 -12.22 -11.22
N ALA A 78 15.99 -11.14 -11.87
CA ALA A 78 16.30 -10.86 -13.27
C ALA A 78 17.78 -10.57 -13.50
N LEU A 79 18.42 -9.82 -12.58
CA LEU A 79 19.85 -9.52 -12.64
C LEU A 79 20.69 -10.79 -12.50
N ARG A 80 20.43 -11.57 -11.45
CA ARG A 80 21.12 -12.83 -11.17
C ARG A 80 21.04 -13.81 -12.34
N GLN A 81 19.87 -13.96 -12.95
CA GLN A 81 19.69 -14.84 -14.11
C GLN A 81 20.59 -14.45 -15.30
N ARG A 82 20.92 -13.17 -15.46
CA ARG A 82 21.79 -12.69 -16.55
C ARG A 82 23.26 -12.97 -16.27
N TYR A 83 23.69 -12.78 -15.01
CA TYR A 83 25.08 -13.03 -14.61
C TYR A 83 25.39 -14.52 -14.46
N ASP A 84 24.46 -15.33 -13.94
CA ASP A 84 24.64 -16.78 -13.79
C ASP A 84 24.62 -17.54 -15.15
N LYS A 85 24.20 -16.87 -16.24
CA LYS A 85 24.18 -17.42 -17.61
C LYS A 85 25.38 -16.98 -18.47
N ALA A 86 26.21 -16.07 -17.98
CA ALA A 86 27.46 -15.65 -18.60
C ALA A 86 28.62 -16.49 -18.05
#